data_AF-A0A1I1YNQ2-F1
#
_entry.id   AF-A0A1I1YNQ2-F1
#
_cell.length_a   1.000
_cell.length_b   1.000
_cell.length_c   1.000
_cell.angle_alpha   90.00
_cell.angle_beta   90.00
_cell.angle_gamma   90.00
#
_symmetry.space_group_name_H-M   'P 1'
#
loop_
_entity.id
_entity.type
_entity.pdbx_description
1 polymer ?
#
loop_
_entity_poly.entity_id
_entity_poly.type
_entity_poly.pdbx_seq_one_letter_code
_entity_poly.pdbx_strand_id
1 'polypeptide(L)' 'MAKPDNRADNAEHLQEHIANTQQNINETEQYLNEFSSEINGTEQNELQEKNERRRESVAEFEEELSDEEA' A
#
# COMPACT_ATOMS: atom_id res chain seq x y z
N MET A 1 -23.27 17.14 -15.73
CA MET A 1 -22.09 16.62 -16.46
C MET A 1 -21.11 16.19 -15.39
N ALA A 2 -20.75 14.90 -15.35
CA ALA A 2 -19.59 14.49 -14.55
C ALA A 2 -18.43 15.39 -14.97
N LYS A 3 -17.68 15.95 -14.02
CA LYS A 3 -16.44 16.63 -14.35
C LYS A 3 -15.62 15.65 -15.19
N PRO A 4 -15.03 16.06 -16.33
CA PRO A 4 -14.07 15.20 -17.00
C PRO A 4 -12.98 14.87 -15.97
N ASP A 5 -12.76 13.58 -15.70
CA ASP A 5 -11.72 13.16 -14.77
C ASP A 5 -10.39 13.74 -15.22
N ASN A 6 -9.69 14.36 -14.28
CA ASN A 6 -8.38 14.90 -14.52
C ASN A 6 -7.38 13.77 -14.31
N ARG A 7 -7.01 13.07 -15.39
CA ARG A 7 -6.06 11.94 -15.33
C ARG A 7 -4.75 12.29 -14.60
N ALA A 8 -4.31 13.54 -14.67
CA ALA A 8 -3.13 14.00 -13.92
C ALA A 8 -3.35 14.06 -12.39
N ASP A 9 -4.55 14.44 -11.95
CA ASP A 9 -4.95 14.45 -10.53
C ASP A 9 -5.07 13.01 -10.00
N ASN A 10 -5.66 12.12 -10.81
CA ASN A 10 -5.73 10.68 -10.51
C ASN A 10 -4.34 10.07 -10.35
N ALA A 11 -3.41 10.37 -11.27
CA ALA A 11 -2.03 9.91 -11.19
C ALA A 11 -1.31 10.41 -9.92
N GLU A 12 -1.49 11.68 -9.54
CA GLU A 12 -0.91 12.24 -8.31
C GLU A 12 -1.44 11.52 -7.06
N HIS A 13 -2.76 11.28 -7.00
CA HIS A 13 -3.37 10.54 -5.90
C HIS A 13 -2.92 9.06 -5.85
N LEU A 14 -2.79 8.39 -6.99
CA LEU A 14 -2.28 7.02 -7.05
C LEU A 14 -0.83 6.94 -6.55
N GLN A 15 0.02 7.87 -6.96
CA GLN A 15 1.40 7.97 -6.48
C GLN A 15 1.45 8.19 -4.95
N GLU A 16 0.59 9.06 -4.41
CA GLU A 16 0.47 9.27 -2.96
C GLU A 16 0.02 7.99 -2.23
N HIS A 17 -0.99 7.29 -2.76
CA HIS A 17 -1.48 6.03 -2.18
C HIS A 17 -0.41 4.94 -2.19
N ILE A 18 0.33 4.80 -3.29
CA ILE A 18 1.47 3.86 -3.41
C ILE A 18 2.52 4.19 -2.33
N ALA A 19 2.96 5.45 -2.24
CA ALA A 19 3.99 5.86 -1.29
C ALA A 19 3.57 5.61 0.16
N ASN A 20 2.34 6.01 0.52
CA ASN A 20 1.78 5.78 1.85
C ASN A 20 1.66 4.28 2.18
N THR A 21 1.24 3.47 1.21
CA THR A 21 1.08 2.02 1.42
C THR A 21 2.43 1.32 1.57
N GLN A 22 3.44 1.73 0.80
CA GLN A 22 4.80 1.22 0.93
C GLN A 22 5.43 1.60 2.27
N GLN A 23 5.21 2.83 2.74
CA GLN A 23 5.63 3.25 4.08
C GLN A 23 4.98 2.38 5.16
N ASN A 24 3.67 2.14 5.07
CA ASN A 24 2.96 1.27 6.02
C ASN A 24 3.48 -0.17 6.02
N ILE A 25 3.86 -0.71 4.85
CA ILE A 25 4.50 -2.03 4.74
C ILE A 25 5.81 -2.03 5.52
N ASN A 26 6.69 -1.07 5.23
CA ASN A 26 8.02 -0.95 5.85
C ASN A 26 7.93 -0.78 7.37
N GLU A 27 7.03 0.09 7.85
CA GLU A 27 6.80 0.30 9.29
C GLU A 27 6.32 -0.97 9.99
N THR A 28 5.43 -1.73 9.34
CA THR A 28 4.95 -3.00 9.89
C THR A 28 6.06 -4.06 9.90
N GLU A 29 6.91 -4.11 8.87
CA GLU A 29 8.07 -5.00 8.83
C GLU A 29 9.11 -4.66 9.90
N GLN A 30 9.37 -3.37 10.12
CA GLN A 30 10.24 -2.90 11.20
C GLN A 30 9.68 -3.27 12.57
N TYR A 31 8.39 -3.05 12.80
CA TYR A 31 7.72 -3.45 14.04
C TYR A 31 7.84 -4.95 14.30
N LEU A 32 7.57 -5.78 13.29
CA LEU A 32 7.73 -7.23 13.41
C LEU A 32 9.19 -7.63 13.65
N ASN A 33 10.16 -6.96 13.03
CA ASN A 33 11.57 -7.23 13.26
C ASN A 33 12.00 -6.92 14.70
N GLU A 34 11.54 -5.81 15.26
CA GLU A 34 11.92 -5.34 16.59
C GLU A 34 11.15 -6.07 17.72
N PHE A 35 9.85 -6.35 17.52
CA PHE A 35 8.95 -6.79 18.59
C PHE A 35 8.33 -8.18 18.39
N SER A 36 8.71 -8.95 17.35
CA SER A 36 8.11 -10.28 17.10
C SER A 36 8.20 -11.26 18.28
N SER A 37 9.22 -11.16 19.13
CA SER A 37 9.34 -12.00 20.33
C SER A 37 8.45 -11.56 21.50
N GLU A 38 7.91 -10.34 21.44
CA GLU A 38 7.11 -9.73 22.51
C GLU A 38 5.59 -9.79 22.24
N ILE A 39 5.20 -9.96 20.97
CA ILE A 39 3.82 -10.11 20.54
C ILE A 39 3.41 -11.57 20.39
N ASN A 40 2.11 -11.84 20.37
CA ASN A 40 1.61 -13.20 20.20
C ASN A 40 1.62 -13.61 18.72
N GLY A 41 1.65 -14.93 18.45
CA GLY A 41 1.74 -15.45 17.08
C GLY A 41 0.53 -15.12 16.20
N THR A 42 -0.67 -14.93 16.77
CA THR A 42 -1.85 -14.51 16.01
C THR A 42 -1.67 -13.09 15.47
N GLU A 43 -1.27 -12.16 16.34
CA GLU A 43 -1.00 -10.77 15.97
C GLU A 43 0.13 -10.67 14.93
N GLN A 44 1.19 -11.47 15.10
CA GLN A 44 2.26 -11.56 14.11
C GLN A 44 1.72 -11.98 12.72
N ASN A 45 0.92 -13.05 12.66
CA ASN A 45 0.35 -13.54 11.40
C ASN A 45 -0.59 -12.50 10.77
N GLU A 46 -1.45 -11.86 11.55
CA GLU A 46 -2.38 -10.84 11.07
C GLU A 46 -1.64 -9.64 10.43
N LEU A 47 -0.54 -9.20 11.04
CA LEU A 47 0.30 -8.13 10.51
C LEU A 47 1.02 -8.55 9.21
N GLN A 48 1.49 -9.79 9.14
CA GLN A 48 2.12 -10.34 7.94
C GLN A 48 1.12 -10.45 6.78
N GLU A 49 -0.04 -11.05 7.00
CA GLU A 49 -1.11 -11.16 6.00
C GLU A 49 -1.62 -9.77 5.55
N LYS A 50 -1.67 -8.80 6.48
CA LYS A 50 -2.01 -7.41 6.13
C LYS A 50 -0.99 -6.79 5.19
N ASN A 51 0.30 -7.05 5.41
CA ASN A 51 1.35 -6.60 4.50
C ASN A 51 1.30 -7.29 3.15
N GLU A 52 0.95 -8.57 3.09
CA GLU A 52 0.74 -9.28 1.82
C GLU A 52 -0.37 -8.62 0.99
N ARG A 53 -1.54 -8.36 1.58
CA ARG A 53 -2.64 -7.64 0.90
C ARG A 53 -2.25 -6.23 0.48
N ARG A 54 -1.45 -5.51 1.27
CA ARG A 54 -0.95 -4.19 0.90
C ARG A 54 -0.05 -4.26 -0.34
N ARG A 55 0.78 -5.30 -0.49
CA ARG A 55 1.62 -5.48 -1.68
C ARG A 55 0.77 -5.77 -2.93
N GLU A 56 -0.30 -6.54 -2.78
CA GLU A 56 -1.28 -6.74 -3.86
C GLU A 56 -1.93 -5.41 -4.27
N SER A 57 -2.41 -4.61 -3.32
CA SER A 57 -2.97 -3.29 -3.61
C SER A 57 -1.97 -2.33 -4.26
N VAL A 58 -0.70 -2.35 -3.86
CA VAL A 58 0.35 -1.55 -4.51
C VAL A 58 0.51 -1.94 -5.97
N ALA A 59 0.53 -3.25 -6.28
CA ALA A 59 0.63 -3.71 -7.66
C ALA A 59 -0.58 -3.28 -8.50
N GLU A 60 -1.79 -3.32 -7.94
CA GLU A 60 -3.01 -2.80 -8.59
C GLU A 60 -2.91 -1.29 -8.84
N PHE A 61 -2.46 -0.50 -7.87
CA PHE A 61 -2.27 0.94 -8.04
C PHE A 61 -1.19 1.28 -9.08
N GLU A 62 -0.12 0.48 -9.17
CA GLU A 62 0.93 0.66 -10.18
C GLU A 62 0.40 0.38 -11.59
N GLU A 63 -0.48 -0.62 -11.75
CA GLU A 63 -1.17 -0.89 -13.02
C GLU A 63 -2.09 0.27 -13.40
N GLU A 64 -2.93 0.75 -12.47
CA GLU A 64 -3.82 1.89 -12.68
C GLU A 64 -3.03 3.18 -13.00
N LEU A 65 -1.91 3.42 -12.32
CA LEU A 65 -1.07 4.59 -12.56
C LEU A 65 -0.48 4.57 -13.98
N SER A 66 -0.01 3.41 -14.44
CA SER A 66 0.47 3.25 -15.82
C SER A 66 -0.64 3.55 -16.82
N ASP A 67 -1.86 3.11 -16.54
CA ASP A 67 -3.02 3.38 -17.37
C ASP A 67 -3.41 4.86 -17.36
N GLU A 68 -3.20 5.61 -16.27
CA GLU A 68 -3.49 7.05 -16.20
C GLU A 68 -2.41 7.93 -16.86
N GLU A 69 -1.16 7.48 -16.87
CA GLU A 69 -0.03 8.18 -17.50
C GLU A 69 0.09 7.93 -19.03
N ALA A 70 -0.59 6.90 -19.57
CA ALA A 70 -0.61 6.54 -21.00
C ALA A 70 -1.42 7.49 -21.90
#